data_AF-A0A3E0K6I9-F1
#
_entry.id   AF-A0A3E0K6I9-F1
#
_cell.length_a   1.000
_cell.length_b   1.000
_cell.length_c   1.000
_cell.angle_alpha   90.00
_cell.angle_beta   90.00
_cell.angle_gamma   90.00
#
_symmetry.space_group_name_H-M   'P 1'
#
loop_
_entity.id
_entity.type
_entity.pdbx_description
1 polymer ?
#
loop_
_entity_poly.entity_id
_entity_poly.type
_entity_poly.pdbx_seq_one_letter_code
_entity_poly.pdbx_strand_id
1 'polypeptide(L)'
;MFPDKRESHFTLLTSKLREASGVHDYIKERTVKIGKYIVETKKTVRVIAKEFGVSKSTVHKDLTERLPEINPELANEVKKILNYHKSIRHLRGGEATKLKYKKAAERAQEQVARR
;
A
#
# COMPACT_ATOMS: atom_id res chain seq x y z
N MET A 1 2.51 12.17 22.98
CA MET A 1 2.74 12.68 21.62
C MET A 1 4.04 12.06 21.11
N PHE A 2 3.95 10.91 20.43
CA PHE A 2 5.14 10.17 19.98
C PHE A 2 5.57 10.69 18.62
N PRO A 3 6.79 11.22 18.45
CA PRO A 3 7.28 11.64 17.15
C PRO A 3 7.49 10.41 16.25
N ASP A 4 6.79 10.38 15.11
CA ASP A 4 6.85 9.33 14.09
C ASP A 4 8.21 9.39 13.37
N LYS A 5 9.21 8.68 13.92
CA LYS A 5 10.57 8.57 13.36
C LYS A 5 10.65 7.77 12.03
N ARG A 6 9.53 7.51 11.34
CA ARG A 6 9.50 6.78 10.05
C ARG A 6 9.31 7.66 8.83
N GLU A 7 9.33 8.98 8.97
CA GLU A 7 9.28 9.91 7.82
C GLU A 7 10.65 10.17 7.16
N SER A 8 11.78 9.84 7.81
CA SER A 8 13.11 10.28 7.35
C SER A 8 13.84 9.33 6.38
N HIS A 9 13.44 8.06 6.27
CA HIS A 9 14.19 7.10 5.44
C HIS A 9 13.76 7.09 3.96
N PHE A 10 12.52 7.52 3.68
CA PHE A 10 11.94 7.43 2.33
C PHE A 10 12.30 8.65 1.46
N THR A 11 12.34 9.85 2.04
CA THR A 11 12.72 11.09 1.35
C THR A 11 14.20 11.13 0.93
N LEU A 12 15.08 10.46 1.68
CA LEU A 12 16.50 10.34 1.36
C LEU A 12 16.80 9.34 0.23
N LEU A 13 15.90 8.39 -0.03
CA LEU A 13 16.09 7.41 -1.11
C LEU A 13 15.63 7.95 -2.47
N THR A 14 14.66 8.86 -2.48
CA THR A 14 14.15 9.51 -3.70
C THR A 14 15.14 10.49 -4.34
N SER A 15 16.07 11.06 -3.57
CA SER A 15 17.09 11.99 -4.10
C SER A 15 18.21 11.29 -4.87
N LYS A 16 18.44 9.99 -4.63
CA LYS A 16 19.49 9.19 -5.29
C LYS A 16 19.06 8.52 -6.61
N LEU A 17 17.82 8.70 -7.05
CA LEU A 17 17.22 8.03 -8.23
C LEU A 17 17.10 8.95 -9.46
N ARG A 18 17.96 9.95 -9.59
CA ARG A 18 17.90 10.91 -10.70
C ARG A 18 18.96 10.69 -11.79
N GLU A 19 19.77 9.64 -11.68
CA GLU A 19 20.80 9.31 -12.66
C GLU A 19 20.68 7.85 -13.11
N ALA A 20 19.76 7.59 -14.05
CA ALA A 20 19.92 6.58 -15.09
C ALA A 20 18.74 6.62 -16.08
N SER A 21 19.11 6.46 -17.35
CA SER A 21 18.37 6.39 -18.60
C SER A 21 17.08 5.55 -18.62
N GLY A 22 16.08 6.01 -19.38
CA GLY A 22 15.00 5.19 -19.92
C GLY A 22 13.76 5.00 -19.04
N VAL A 23 12.60 5.46 -19.53
CA VAL A 23 11.28 5.28 -18.86
C VAL A 23 10.99 3.81 -18.51
N HIS A 24 11.53 2.87 -19.29
CA HIS A 24 11.37 1.43 -19.09
C HIS A 24 12.11 0.92 -17.85
N ASP A 25 13.31 1.43 -17.55
CA ASP A 25 14.10 0.96 -16.41
C ASP A 25 13.55 1.51 -15.10
N TYR A 26 13.05 2.75 -15.11
CA TYR A 26 12.32 3.31 -13.96
C TYR A 26 11.10 2.46 -13.55
N ILE A 27 10.32 1.97 -14.52
CA ILE A 27 9.14 1.13 -14.22
C ILE A 27 9.56 -0.23 -13.67
N LYS A 28 10.61 -0.85 -14.22
CA LYS A 28 11.13 -2.13 -13.73
C LYS A 28 11.64 -2.00 -12.29
N GLU A 29 12.46 -0.99 -12.01
CA GLU A 29 12.96 -0.74 -10.67
C GLU A 29 11.84 -0.47 -9.66
N ARG A 30 10.87 0.37 -10.04
CA ARG A 30 9.71 0.66 -9.19
C ARG A 30 8.96 -0.62 -8.85
N THR A 31 8.73 -1.46 -9.85
CA THR A 31 7.99 -2.73 -9.69
C THR A 31 8.70 -3.64 -8.69
N VAL A 32 10.02 -3.80 -8.81
CA VAL A 32 10.82 -4.60 -7.87
C VAL A 32 10.82 -3.99 -6.47
N LYS A 33 10.95 -2.67 -6.34
CA LYS A 33 10.90 -1.95 -5.04
C LYS A 33 9.56 -2.17 -4.33
N ILE A 34 8.44 -2.01 -5.05
CA ILE A 34 7.09 -2.28 -4.51
C ILE A 34 6.95 -3.74 -4.09
N GLY A 35 7.43 -4.68 -4.91
CA GLY A 35 7.39 -6.11 -4.61
C GLY A 35 8.11 -6.46 -3.31
N LYS A 36 9.36 -6.00 -3.15
CA LYS A 36 10.15 -6.20 -1.93
C LYS A 36 9.47 -5.57 -0.71
N TYR A 37 8.98 -4.35 -0.86
CA TYR A 37 8.29 -3.65 0.21
C TYR A 37 7.02 -4.35 0.69
N ILE A 38 6.27 -5.01 -0.22
CA ILE A 38 5.12 -5.85 0.16
C ILE A 38 5.56 -7.01 1.01
N VAL A 39 6.62 -7.70 0.63
CA VAL A 39 7.12 -8.88 1.35
C VAL A 39 7.59 -8.50 2.75
N GLU A 40 8.33 -7.40 2.86
CA GLU A 40 8.86 -6.89 4.13
C GLU A 40 7.74 -6.39 5.06
N THR A 41 6.83 -5.56 4.55
CA THR A 41 5.84 -4.88 5.41
C THR A 41 4.52 -5.64 5.54
N LYS A 42 4.24 -6.58 4.63
CA LYS A 42 2.96 -7.31 4.51
C LYS A 42 1.74 -6.40 4.49
N LYS A 43 1.91 -5.15 4.04
CA LYS A 43 0.84 -4.15 3.95
C LYS A 43 -0.09 -4.43 2.77
N THR A 44 -1.28 -3.83 2.80
CA THR A 44 -2.23 -3.94 1.68
C THR A 44 -1.82 -3.03 0.53
N VAL A 45 -2.21 -3.42 -0.69
CA VAL A 45 -2.00 -2.66 -1.93
C VAL A 45 -2.49 -1.20 -1.83
N ARG A 46 -3.54 -0.96 -1.03
CA ARG A 46 -4.11 0.38 -0.84
C ARG A 46 -3.21 1.29 0.00
N VAL A 47 -2.51 0.74 0.99
CA VAL A 47 -1.56 1.51 1.82
C VAL A 47 -0.33 1.83 0.99
N ILE A 48 0.16 0.84 0.27
CA ILE A 48 1.35 0.95 -0.57
C ILE A 48 1.13 1.95 -1.71
N ALA A 49 -0.04 1.92 -2.35
CA ALA A 49 -0.41 2.93 -3.34
C ALA A 49 -0.29 4.37 -2.80
N LYS A 50 -0.71 4.60 -1.55
CA LYS A 50 -0.58 5.92 -0.91
C LYS A 50 0.87 6.29 -0.62
N GLU A 51 1.66 5.35 -0.11
CA GLU A 51 3.07 5.58 0.25
C GLU A 51 3.95 5.83 -0.97
N PHE A 52 3.68 5.13 -2.08
CA PHE A 52 4.43 5.28 -3.33
C PHE A 52 3.85 6.38 -4.26
N GLY A 53 2.79 7.08 -3.86
CA GLY A 53 2.18 8.15 -4.65
C GLY A 53 1.59 7.68 -5.99
N VAL A 54 1.16 6.42 -6.09
CA VAL A 54 0.64 5.81 -7.32
C VAL A 54 -0.76 5.27 -7.12
N SER A 55 -1.51 5.08 -8.21
CA SER A 55 -2.86 4.51 -8.10
C SER A 55 -2.81 3.03 -7.71
N LYS A 56 -3.84 2.57 -6.99
CA LYS A 56 -4.03 1.13 -6.68
C LYS A 56 -3.98 0.26 -7.94
N SER A 57 -4.56 0.74 -9.05
CA SER A 57 -4.58 -0.01 -10.32
C SER A 57 -3.18 -0.14 -10.91
N THR A 58 -2.37 0.94 -10.84
CA THR A 58 -0.97 0.94 -11.27
C THR A 58 -0.16 -0.08 -10.47
N VAL A 59 -0.29 -0.08 -9.15
CA VAL A 59 0.40 -1.05 -8.28
C VAL A 59 -0.03 -2.48 -8.61
N HIS A 60 -1.33 -2.71 -8.84
CA HIS A 60 -1.80 -4.05 -9.22
C HIS A 60 -1.17 -4.52 -10.53
N LYS A 61 -1.24 -3.71 -11.60
CA LYS A 61 -0.64 -4.07 -12.90
C LYS A 61 0.86 -4.33 -12.78
N ASP A 62 1.58 -3.47 -12.05
CA ASP A 62 3.01 -3.65 -11.79
C ASP A 62 3.29 -5.00 -11.12
N LEU A 63 2.51 -5.40 -10.13
CA LEU A 63 2.75 -6.63 -9.37
C LEU A 63 2.25 -7.91 -10.03
N THR A 64 1.16 -7.85 -10.80
CA THR A 64 0.53 -9.05 -11.38
C THR A 64 0.92 -9.30 -12.82
N GLU A 65 1.26 -8.25 -13.58
CA GLU A 65 1.65 -8.35 -14.98
C GLU A 65 3.16 -8.18 -15.15
N ARG A 66 3.76 -7.14 -14.55
CA ARG A 66 5.18 -6.79 -14.79
C ARG A 66 6.16 -7.53 -13.90
N LEU A 67 5.84 -7.69 -12.61
CA LEU A 67 6.74 -8.31 -11.64
C LEU A 67 7.08 -9.77 -11.99
N PRO A 68 6.16 -10.62 -12.47
CA PRO A 68 6.50 -11.99 -12.89
C PRO A 68 7.51 -12.05 -14.03
N GLU A 69 7.48 -11.07 -14.95
CA GLU A 69 8.43 -10.99 -16.08
C GLU A 69 9.83 -10.56 -15.63
N ILE A 70 9.91 -9.76 -14.55
CA ILE A 70 11.18 -9.22 -14.04
C ILE A 70 11.78 -10.15 -12.98
N ASN A 71 10.96 -10.61 -12.03
CA ASN A 71 11.37 -11.46 -10.92
C ASN A 71 10.21 -12.41 -10.50
N PRO A 72 10.18 -13.64 -11.03
CA PRO A 72 9.10 -14.60 -10.76
C PRO A 72 9.08 -15.09 -9.31
N GLU A 73 10.22 -15.18 -8.63
CA GLU A 73 10.28 -15.60 -7.22
C GLU A 73 9.59 -14.56 -6.32
N LEU A 74 9.96 -13.29 -6.48
CA LEU A 74 9.36 -12.20 -5.73
C LEU A 74 7.85 -12.06 -6.04
N ALA A 75 7.45 -12.29 -7.29
CA ALA A 75 6.03 -12.31 -7.67
C ALA A 75 5.25 -13.39 -6.92
N ASN A 76 5.82 -14.57 -6.73
CA ASN A 76 5.18 -15.65 -5.97
C ASN A 76 4.98 -15.30 -4.49
N GLU A 77 5.96 -14.64 -3.86
CA GLU A 77 5.84 -14.19 -2.48
C GLU A 77 4.75 -13.11 -2.33
N VAL A 78 4.77 -12.11 -3.21
CA VAL A 78 3.73 -11.07 -3.27
C VAL A 78 2.36 -11.71 -3.47
N LYS A 79 2.22 -12.70 -4.36
CA LYS A 79 0.97 -13.41 -4.63
C LYS A 79 0.43 -14.11 -3.37
N LYS A 80 1.29 -14.73 -2.55
CA LYS A 80 0.88 -15.33 -1.26
C LYS A 80 0.26 -14.27 -0.33
N ILE A 81 0.89 -13.10 -0.21
CA ILE A 81 0.40 -12.01 0.64
C ILE A 81 -0.92 -11.43 0.10
N LEU A 82 -1.03 -11.25 -1.21
CA LEU A 82 -2.26 -10.80 -1.85
C LEU A 82 -3.42 -11.78 -1.62
N ASN A 83 -3.15 -13.09 -1.70
CA ASN A 83 -4.14 -14.13 -1.43
C ASN A 83 -4.57 -14.14 0.04
N TYR A 84 -3.63 -14.01 0.97
CA TYR A 84 -3.94 -13.86 2.39
C TYR A 84 -4.86 -12.65 2.64
N HIS A 85 -4.56 -11.50 2.02
CA HIS A 85 -5.42 -10.33 2.14
C HIS A 85 -6.81 -10.48 1.52
N LYS A 86 -6.96 -11.34 0.50
CA LYS A 86 -8.27 -11.70 -0.06
C LYS A 86 -9.06 -12.57 0.91
N SER A 87 -8.43 -13.58 1.54
CA SER A 87 -9.13 -14.48 2.46
C SER A 87 -9.64 -13.76 3.70
N ILE A 88 -8.87 -12.81 4.27
CA ILE A 88 -9.30 -12.05 5.45
C ILE A 88 -10.19 -10.84 5.14
N ARG A 89 -10.52 -10.58 3.87
CA ARG A 89 -11.26 -9.37 3.47
C ARG A 89 -12.62 -9.28 4.17
N HIS A 90 -13.31 -10.39 4.35
CA HIS A 90 -14.63 -10.42 4.98
C HIS A 90 -14.59 -9.98 6.45
N LEU A 91 -13.57 -10.41 7.19
CA LEU A 91 -13.33 -9.98 8.57
C LEU A 91 -13.12 -8.46 8.65
N ARG A 92 -12.26 -7.92 7.79
CA ARG A 92 -12.02 -6.48 7.68
C ARG A 92 -13.26 -5.70 7.23
N GLY A 93 -14.10 -6.30 6.39
CA GLY A 93 -15.37 -5.72 5.96
C GLY A 93 -16.35 -5.56 7.13
N GLY A 94 -16.47 -6.57 7.99
CA GLY A 94 -17.29 -6.50 9.20
C GLY A 94 -16.85 -5.38 10.15
N GLU A 95 -15.54 -5.27 10.41
CA GLU A 95 -14.97 -4.19 11.22
C GLU A 95 -15.24 -2.81 10.62
N ALA A 96 -15.11 -2.65 9.30
CA ALA A 96 -15.36 -1.39 8.62
C ALA A 96 -16.82 -0.92 8.78
N THR A 97 -17.78 -1.85 8.68
CA THR A 97 -19.19 -1.56 8.92
C THR A 97 -19.43 -1.13 10.36
N LYS A 98 -18.92 -1.89 11.34
CA LYS A 98 -19.02 -1.53 12.77
C LYS A 98 -18.48 -0.13 13.05
N LEU A 99 -17.31 0.21 12.48
CA LEU A 99 -16.69 1.52 12.63
C LEU A 99 -17.52 2.64 11.99
N LYS A 100 -18.12 2.39 10.81
CA LYS A 100 -18.99 3.36 10.11
C LYS A 100 -20.18 3.76 10.99
N TYR A 101 -20.87 2.79 11.57
CA TYR A 101 -22.03 3.06 12.44
C TYR A 101 -21.62 3.70 13.76
N LYS A 102 -20.51 3.27 14.37
CA LYS A 102 -20.00 3.92 15.59
C LYS A 102 -19.67 5.39 15.37
N LYS A 103 -18.93 5.72 14.30
CA LYS A 103 -18.61 7.11 13.93
C LYS A 103 -19.84 7.93 13.57
N ALA A 104 -20.84 7.32 12.94
CA ALA A 104 -22.10 7.99 12.65
C ALA A 104 -22.86 8.35 13.93
N ALA A 105 -22.88 7.43 14.91
CA ALA A 105 -23.49 7.67 16.22
C ALA A 105 -22.76 8.77 17.01
N GLU A 106 -21.43 8.73 17.07
CA GLU A 106 -20.60 9.77 17.72
C GLU A 106 -20.87 11.16 17.10
N ARG A 107 -20.91 11.25 15.77
CA ARG A 107 -21.24 12.50 15.05
C ARG A 107 -22.65 13.02 15.34
N ALA A 108 -23.62 12.11 15.50
CA ALA A 108 -24.98 12.50 15.84
C ALA A 108 -25.05 13.06 17.27
N GLN A 109 -24.34 12.44 18.21
CA GLN A 109 -24.24 12.92 19.59
C GLN A 109 -23.54 14.30 19.67
N GLU A 110 -22.45 14.50 18.93
CA GLU A 110 -21.77 15.80 18.85
C GLU A 110 -22.68 16.90 18.28
N GLN A 111 -23.54 16.59 17.30
CA GLN A 111 -24.47 17.56 16.73
C GLN A 111 -25.59 17.95 17.69
N VAL A 112 -26.05 17.02 18.53
CA VAL A 112 -27.04 17.30 19.58
C VAL A 112 -26.39 18.10 20.71
N ALA A 113 -25.17 17.77 21.13
CA ALA A 113 -24.46 18.47 22.20
C ALA A 113 -24.00 19.90 21.82
N ARG A 114 -23.95 20.22 20.53
CA ARG A 114 -23.65 21.57 20.03
C ARG A 114 -24.89 22.45 19.83
N ARG A 115 -26.09 21.92 20.09
CA ARG A 115 -27.36 22.66 20.08
C ARG A 115 -27.78 22.96 21.52
#